data_AF-Q07SF1-F1
#
_entry.id   AF-Q07SF1-F1
#
_cell.length_a   1.000
_cell.length_b   1.000
_cell.length_c   1.000
_cell.angle_alpha   90.00
_cell.angle_beta   90.00
_cell.angle_gamma   90.00
#
_symmetry.space_group_name_H-M   'P 1'
#
loop_
_entity.id
_entity.type
_entity.pdbx_description
1 polymer ?
#
loop_
_entity_poly.entity_id
_entity_poly.type
_entity_poly.pdbx_seq_one_letter_code
_entity_poly.pdbx_strand_id
1 'polypeptide(L)'
;MKKSDRKMRRIAAVQARLHRIAEWNLMECQAKETELGERQRRIIEGFNDDTRLSDLVAQTASRSLRAASVEQGVIAKAKERLAAHARDEARKLKQVLRKVHRAAGRAFRDEEKLILESEIEQSVIRSAGKI
;
A
#
# COMPACT_ATOMS: atom_id res chain seq x y z
N MET A 1 -11.42 -16.17 22.02
CA MET A 1 -10.90 -14.95 21.36
C MET A 1 -11.70 -13.73 21.80
N LYS A 2 -11.05 -12.73 22.44
CA LYS A 2 -11.75 -11.55 22.99
C LYS A 2 -12.37 -10.69 21.86
N LYS A 3 -13.51 -10.02 22.11
CA LYS A 3 -14.20 -9.16 21.10
C LYS A 3 -13.26 -8.09 20.51
N SER A 4 -12.33 -7.58 21.32
CA SER A 4 -11.28 -6.63 20.93
C SER A 4 -10.37 -7.17 19.82
N ASP A 5 -9.99 -8.44 19.90
CA ASP A 5 -9.04 -9.06 18.96
C ASP A 5 -9.69 -9.26 17.59
N ARG A 6 -10.97 -9.66 17.58
CA ARG A 6 -11.76 -9.74 16.37
C ARG A 6 -11.87 -8.37 15.69
N LYS A 7 -12.09 -7.29 16.47
CA LYS A 7 -12.14 -5.92 15.95
C LYS A 7 -10.79 -5.51 15.35
N MET A 8 -9.67 -5.76 16.02
CA MET A 8 -8.33 -5.43 15.49
C MET A 8 -8.00 -6.19 14.21
N ARG A 9 -8.36 -7.49 14.11
CA ARG A 9 -8.16 -8.26 12.88
C ARG A 9 -8.98 -7.70 11.72
N ARG A 10 -10.23 -7.26 11.96
CA ARG A 10 -11.07 -6.60 10.94
C ARG A 10 -10.45 -5.28 10.48
N ILE A 11 -9.97 -4.46 11.42
CA ILE A 11 -9.27 -3.20 11.08
C ILE A 11 -8.02 -3.50 10.24
N ALA A 12 -7.23 -4.52 10.59
CA ALA A 12 -6.06 -4.92 9.81
C ALA A 12 -6.43 -5.34 8.39
N ALA A 13 -7.51 -6.11 8.23
CA ALA A 13 -7.98 -6.54 6.91
C ALA A 13 -8.44 -5.37 6.04
N VAL A 14 -9.19 -4.41 6.62
CA VAL A 14 -9.59 -3.17 5.92
C VAL A 14 -8.37 -2.36 5.53
N GLN A 15 -7.43 -2.17 6.45
CA GLN A 15 -6.20 -1.41 6.20
C GLN A 15 -5.33 -2.06 5.12
N ALA A 16 -5.29 -3.39 5.06
CA ALA A 16 -4.59 -4.12 4.00
C ALA A 16 -5.26 -3.91 2.63
N ARG A 17 -6.60 -3.84 2.59
CA ARG A 17 -7.33 -3.55 1.35
C ARG A 17 -7.10 -2.10 0.89
N LEU A 18 -7.11 -1.14 1.80
CA LEU A 18 -6.81 0.27 1.48
C LEU A 18 -5.40 0.44 0.94
N HIS A 19 -4.41 -0.22 1.55
CA HIS A 19 -3.04 -0.21 1.05
C HIS A 19 -2.95 -0.76 -0.38
N ARG A 20 -3.57 -1.92 -0.67
CA ARG A 20 -3.58 -2.49 -2.03
C ARG A 20 -4.23 -1.57 -3.05
N ILE A 21 -5.34 -0.91 -2.70
CA ILE A 21 -6.00 0.06 -3.60
C ILE A 21 -5.04 1.23 -3.89
N ALA A 22 -4.35 1.73 -2.87
CA ALA A 22 -3.39 2.82 -3.06
C ALA A 22 -2.20 2.38 -3.95
N GLU A 23 -1.71 1.15 -3.81
CA GLU A 23 -0.69 0.57 -4.68
C GLU A 23 -1.17 0.43 -6.12
N TRP A 24 -2.38 -0.09 -6.33
CA TRP A 24 -2.97 -0.21 -7.67
C TRP A 24 -3.13 1.14 -8.36
N ASN A 25 -3.62 2.15 -7.65
CA ASN A 25 -3.74 3.49 -8.21
C ASN A 25 -2.38 4.07 -8.62
N LEU A 26 -1.33 3.81 -7.82
CA LEU A 26 0.03 4.22 -8.17
C LEU A 26 0.53 3.48 -9.43
N MET A 27 0.31 2.18 -9.52
CA MET A 27 0.68 1.38 -10.69
C MET A 27 -0.05 1.84 -11.95
N GLU A 28 -1.36 2.13 -11.86
CA GLU A 28 -2.13 2.67 -12.98
C GLU A 28 -1.57 4.02 -13.44
N CYS A 29 -1.19 4.89 -12.50
CA CYS A 29 -0.56 6.17 -12.83
C CYS A 29 0.81 5.99 -13.50
N GLN A 30 1.60 5.01 -13.07
CA GLN A 30 2.90 4.67 -13.69
C GLN A 30 2.73 4.06 -15.10
N ALA A 31 1.66 3.30 -15.33
CA ALA A 31 1.33 2.78 -16.65
C ALA A 31 1.00 3.92 -17.62
N LYS A 32 0.17 4.89 -17.19
CA LYS A 32 -0.17 6.09 -17.98
C LYS A 32 1.06 6.95 -18.29
N GLU A 33 1.98 7.09 -17.34
CA GLU A 33 3.26 7.78 -17.54
C GLU A 33 4.11 7.09 -18.62
N THR A 34 4.18 5.76 -18.57
CA THR A 34 4.91 4.96 -19.57
C THR A 34 4.29 5.12 -20.96
N GLU A 35 2.96 5.01 -21.07
CA GLU A 35 2.22 5.17 -22.34
C GLU A 35 2.47 6.55 -22.96
N LEU A 36 2.46 7.61 -22.16
CA LEU A 36 2.76 8.95 -22.65
C LEU A 36 4.22 9.11 -23.08
N GLY A 37 5.16 8.52 -22.32
CA GLY A 37 6.57 8.50 -22.70
C GLY A 37 6.78 7.80 -24.05
N GLU A 38 6.09 6.68 -24.29
CA GLU A 38 6.10 5.99 -25.58
C GLU A 38 5.48 6.84 -26.69
N ARG A 39 4.33 7.47 -26.44
CA ARG A 39 3.67 8.35 -27.41
C ARG A 39 4.59 9.51 -27.81
N GLN A 40 5.26 10.14 -26.84
CA GLN A 40 6.22 11.20 -27.10
C GLN A 40 7.40 10.69 -27.93
N ARG A 41 7.94 9.51 -27.59
CA ARG A 41 9.03 8.90 -28.35
C ARG A 41 8.64 8.64 -29.80
N ARG A 42 7.46 8.07 -30.06
CA ARG A 42 6.95 7.83 -31.43
C ARG A 42 6.81 9.12 -32.24
N ILE A 43 6.36 10.21 -31.61
CA ILE A 43 6.28 11.52 -32.26
C ILE A 43 7.68 12.01 -32.65
N ILE A 44 8.67 11.85 -31.77
CA ILE A 44 10.05 12.29 -32.04
C ILE A 44 10.71 11.41 -33.11
N GLU A 45 10.55 10.09 -33.03
CA GLU A 45 11.08 9.12 -34.00
C GLU A 45 10.51 9.37 -35.40
N GLY A 46 9.19 9.52 -35.52
CA GLY A 46 8.55 9.84 -36.81
C GLY A 46 9.00 11.18 -37.41
N PHE A 47 9.64 12.06 -36.63
CA PHE A 47 10.23 13.32 -37.12
C PHE A 47 11.68 13.18 -37.56
N ASN A 48 12.44 12.25 -36.98
CA ASN A 48 13.82 12.00 -37.38
C ASN A 48 13.91 11.29 -38.73
N ASP A 49 12.89 10.51 -39.09
CA ASP A 49 12.87 9.72 -40.33
C ASP A 49 12.47 10.54 -41.57
N ASP A 50 11.71 11.64 -41.43
CA ASP A 50 11.29 12.51 -42.54
C ASP A 50 12.16 13.78 -42.66
N THR A 51 13.10 13.75 -43.59
CA THR A 51 14.06 14.86 -43.82
C THR A 51 13.43 16.13 -44.44
N ARG A 52 12.13 16.13 -44.76
CA ARG A 52 11.38 17.27 -45.34
C ARG A 52 9.90 17.29 -44.96
N LEU A 53 9.59 17.31 -43.66
CA LEU A 53 8.21 17.54 -43.21
C LEU A 53 7.75 18.95 -43.60
N SER A 54 6.51 19.08 -44.10
CA SER A 54 5.92 20.39 -44.37
C SER A 54 5.76 21.19 -43.07
N ASP A 55 5.80 22.52 -43.15
CA ASP A 55 5.64 23.41 -41.99
C ASP A 55 4.38 23.11 -41.18
N LEU A 56 3.30 22.65 -41.84
CA LEU A 56 2.04 22.28 -41.20
C LEU A 56 2.21 21.05 -40.29
N VAL A 57 2.99 20.05 -40.73
CA VAL A 57 3.27 18.84 -39.93
C VAL A 57 4.15 19.20 -38.74
N ALA A 58 5.17 20.03 -38.94
CA ALA A 58 6.04 20.52 -37.87
C ALA A 58 5.28 21.31 -36.79
N GLN A 59 4.35 22.16 -37.19
CA GLN A 59 3.49 22.89 -36.23
C GLN A 59 2.56 21.95 -35.45
N THR A 60 1.98 20.95 -36.10
CA THR A 60 1.06 19.99 -35.48
C THR A 60 1.77 19.13 -34.44
N ALA A 61 2.98 18.67 -34.74
CA ALA A 61 3.77 17.92 -33.79
C ALA A 61 4.29 18.77 -32.64
N SER A 62 4.70 20.02 -32.91
CA SER A 62 5.08 20.96 -31.85
C SER A 62 3.93 21.18 -30.85
N ARG A 63 2.69 21.30 -31.34
CA ARG A 63 1.50 21.38 -30.47
C ARG A 63 1.27 20.08 -29.70
N SER A 64 1.42 18.94 -30.36
CA SER A 64 1.26 17.62 -29.75
C SER A 64 2.29 17.34 -28.65
N LEU A 65 3.56 17.72 -28.87
CA LEU A 65 4.63 17.61 -27.89
C LEU A 65 4.42 18.55 -26.70
N ARG A 66 3.96 19.79 -26.93
CA ARG A 66 3.58 20.69 -25.84
C ARG A 66 2.44 20.12 -25.00
N ALA A 67 1.41 19.58 -25.64
CA ALA A 67 0.30 18.94 -24.95
C ALA A 67 0.78 17.73 -24.12
N ALA A 68 1.59 16.86 -24.70
CA ALA A 68 2.17 15.71 -24.00
C ALA A 68 3.05 16.14 -22.81
N SER A 69 3.83 17.21 -22.95
CA SER A 69 4.66 17.76 -21.86
C SER A 69 3.82 18.28 -20.69
N VAL A 70 2.72 18.99 -20.98
CA VAL A 70 1.77 19.43 -19.94
C VAL A 70 1.14 18.23 -19.24
N GLU A 71 0.70 17.23 -20.00
CA GLU A 71 0.09 16.00 -19.47
C GLU A 71 1.08 15.22 -18.59
N GLN A 72 2.34 15.13 -19.01
CA GLN A 72 3.41 14.51 -18.23
C GLN A 72 3.65 15.24 -16.90
N GLY A 73 3.59 16.58 -16.90
CA GLY A 73 3.67 17.38 -15.67
C GLY A 73 2.50 17.13 -14.71
N VAL A 74 1.28 16.93 -15.22
CA VAL A 74 0.11 16.57 -14.43
C VAL A 74 0.27 15.17 -13.82
N ILE A 75 0.72 14.19 -14.62
CA ILE A 75 0.91 12.81 -14.17
C ILE A 75 2.06 12.69 -13.17
N ALA A 76 3.15 13.42 -13.34
CA ALA A 76 4.24 13.45 -12.37
C ALA A 76 3.74 13.92 -10.99
N LYS A 77 2.94 14.99 -10.94
CA LYS A 77 2.33 15.48 -9.70
C LYS A 77 1.33 14.47 -9.11
N ALA A 78 0.52 13.83 -9.96
CA ALA A 78 -0.42 12.81 -9.51
C ALA A 78 0.31 11.59 -8.92
N LYS A 79 1.35 11.12 -9.59
CA LYS A 79 2.22 10.02 -9.14
C LYS A 79 2.87 10.33 -7.80
N GLU A 80 3.39 11.54 -7.60
CA GLU A 80 3.96 11.94 -6.32
C GLU A 80 2.95 11.87 -5.18
N ARG A 81 1.73 12.39 -5.40
CA ARG A 81 0.62 12.33 -4.43
C ARG A 81 0.19 10.90 -4.14
N LEU A 82 0.03 10.08 -5.17
CA LEU A 82 -0.35 8.67 -5.04
C LEU A 82 0.74 7.86 -4.33
N ALA A 83 2.01 8.14 -4.60
CA ALA A 83 3.13 7.51 -3.92
C ALA A 83 3.18 7.90 -2.43
N ALA A 84 2.94 9.18 -2.11
CA ALA A 84 2.83 9.62 -0.72
C ALA A 84 1.67 8.89 0.00
N HIS A 85 0.50 8.85 -0.62
CA HIS A 85 -0.67 8.16 -0.09
C HIS A 85 -0.42 6.65 0.13
N ALA A 86 0.18 5.96 -0.85
CA ALA A 86 0.51 4.55 -0.73
C ALA A 86 1.48 4.28 0.43
N ARG A 87 2.49 5.14 0.63
CA ARG A 87 3.40 5.05 1.78
C ARG A 87 2.68 5.26 3.11
N ASP A 88 1.74 6.21 3.18
CA ASP A 88 0.98 6.45 4.40
C ASP A 88 0.04 5.31 4.74
N GLU A 89 -0.65 4.73 3.75
CA GLU A 89 -1.46 3.52 3.95
C GLU A 89 -0.60 2.31 4.38
N ALA A 90 0.62 2.17 3.84
CA ALA A 90 1.58 1.16 4.27
C ALA A 90 2.01 1.36 5.74
N ARG A 91 2.27 2.60 6.15
CA ARG A 91 2.61 2.94 7.54
C ARG A 91 1.47 2.62 8.49
N LYS A 92 0.24 2.99 8.15
CA LYS A 92 -0.97 2.65 8.92
C LYS A 92 -1.13 1.14 9.04
N LEU A 93 -0.97 0.39 7.94
CA LEU A 93 -1.01 -1.08 7.95
C LEU A 93 0.04 -1.66 8.91
N LYS A 94 1.29 -1.21 8.82
CA LYS A 94 2.37 -1.64 9.71
C LYS A 94 2.03 -1.39 11.19
N GLN A 95 1.45 -0.24 11.51
CA GLN A 95 1.03 0.07 12.88
C GLN A 95 -0.10 -0.85 13.37
N VAL A 96 -1.11 -1.10 12.54
CA VAL A 96 -2.22 -1.99 12.90
C VAL A 96 -1.74 -3.43 13.06
N LEU A 97 -0.87 -3.93 12.19
CA LEU A 97 -0.28 -5.27 12.31
C LEU A 97 0.53 -5.42 13.61
N ARG A 98 1.31 -4.40 13.99
CA ARG A 98 2.01 -4.39 15.29
C ARG A 98 1.02 -4.47 16.46
N LYS A 99 -0.11 -3.77 16.41
CA LYS A 99 -1.15 -3.83 17.45
C LYS A 99 -1.79 -5.22 17.53
N VAL A 100 -2.08 -5.86 16.39
CA VAL A 100 -2.60 -7.24 16.32
C VAL A 100 -1.61 -8.22 16.94
N HIS A 101 -0.33 -8.12 16.59
CA HIS A 101 0.71 -9.01 17.12
C HIS A 101 0.86 -8.86 18.64
N ARG A 102 0.90 -7.62 19.16
CA ARG A 102 0.93 -7.37 20.60
C ARG A 102 -0.30 -7.89 21.33
N ALA A 103 -1.48 -7.80 20.72
CA ALA A 103 -2.70 -8.33 21.30
C ALA A 103 -2.68 -9.86 21.37
N ALA A 104 -2.21 -10.54 20.32
CA ALA A 104 -2.03 -11.99 20.32
C ALA A 104 -1.04 -12.44 21.41
N GLY A 105 0.10 -11.75 21.54
CA GLY A 105 1.07 -12.06 22.60
C GLY A 105 0.55 -11.82 24.02
N ARG A 106 -0.33 -10.83 24.24
CA ARG A 106 -1.01 -10.65 25.53
C ARG A 106 -2.01 -11.78 25.81
N ALA A 107 -2.82 -12.15 24.82
CA ALA A 107 -3.78 -13.24 24.98
C ALA A 107 -3.08 -14.56 25.35
N PHE A 108 -1.93 -14.85 24.73
CA PHE A 108 -1.11 -16.02 25.08
C PHE A 108 -0.60 -15.97 26.53
N ARG A 109 -0.05 -14.84 26.97
CA ARG A 109 0.43 -14.68 28.35
C ARG A 109 -0.70 -14.72 29.39
N ASP A 110 -1.88 -14.18 29.06
CA ASP A 110 -3.05 -14.26 29.93
C ASP A 110 -3.49 -15.73 30.12
N GLU A 111 -3.44 -16.53 29.06
CA GLU A 111 -3.79 -17.96 29.09
C GLU A 111 -2.75 -18.77 29.88
N GLU A 112 -1.46 -18.53 29.65
CA GLU A 112 -0.36 -19.15 30.42
C GLU A 112 -0.48 -18.85 31.92
N LYS A 113 -0.79 -17.60 32.27
CA LYS A 113 -1.00 -17.19 33.66
C LYS A 113 -2.16 -17.95 34.31
N LEU A 114 -3.31 -18.05 33.63
CA LEU A 114 -4.47 -18.79 34.16
C LEU A 114 -4.16 -20.28 34.37
N ILE A 115 -3.41 -20.89 33.45
CA ILE A 115 -2.97 -22.29 33.59
C ILE A 115 -2.08 -22.43 34.83
N LEU A 116 -1.08 -21.55 34.99
CA LEU A 116 -0.19 -21.57 36.16
C LEU A 116 -0.94 -21.37 37.48
N GLU A 117 -1.87 -20.41 37.54
CA GLU A 117 -2.71 -20.19 38.72
C GLU A 117 -3.54 -21.43 39.05
N SER A 118 -4.11 -22.10 38.05
CA SER A 118 -4.89 -23.33 38.26
C SER A 118 -4.05 -24.51 38.75
N GLU A 119 -2.82 -24.68 38.24
CA GLU A 119 -1.90 -25.72 38.70
C GLU A 119 -1.41 -25.45 40.13
N ILE A 120 -1.15 -24.18 40.47
CA ILE A 120 -0.81 -23.79 41.84
C ILE A 120 -1.97 -24.15 42.78
N GLU A 121 -3.21 -23.77 42.46
CA GLU A 121 -4.38 -24.12 43.26
C GLU A 121 -4.53 -25.63 43.44
N GLN A 122 -4.40 -26.41 42.36
CA GLN A 122 -4.45 -27.87 42.44
C GLN A 122 -3.31 -28.46 43.28
N SER A 123 -2.11 -27.89 43.21
CA SER A 123 -0.96 -28.35 44.01
C SER A 123 -1.19 -28.08 45.51
N VAL A 124 -1.80 -26.95 45.86
CA VAL A 124 -2.18 -26.59 47.23
C VAL A 124 -3.23 -27.56 47.76
N ILE A 125 -4.27 -27.86 46.96
CA ILE A 125 -5.32 -28.82 47.32
C ILE A 125 -4.72 -30.23 47.53
N ARG A 126 -3.86 -30.69 46.62
CA ARG A 126 -3.17 -31.99 46.72
C ARG A 126 -2.27 -32.09 47.95
N SER A 127 -1.66 -30.97 48.37
CA SER A 127 -0.80 -30.92 49.55
C SER A 127 -1.60 -30.87 50.85
N ALA A 128 -2.74 -30.18 50.85
CA ALA A 128 -3.64 -30.10 52.00
C ALA A 128 -4.43 -31.39 52.27
N GLY A 129 -4.75 -32.18 51.22
CA GLY A 129 -5.42 -33.48 51.34
C GLY A 129 -4.49 -34.67 51.65
N LYS A 130 -3.20 -34.42 51.91
CA LYS A 130 -2.18 -35.44 52.26
C LYS A 130 -1.87 -35.50 53.77
N ILE A 131 -2.71 -34.87 54.60
CA ILE A 131 -2.71 -34.99 56.07
C ILE A 131 -3.79 -36.00 56.47
#